data_AF-A0A2H6HIK0-F1
#
_entry.id   AF-A0A2H6HIK0-F1
#
_cell.length_a   1.000
_cell.length_b   1.000
_cell.length_c   1.000
_cell.angle_alpha   90.00
_cell.angle_beta   90.00
_cell.angle_gamma   90.00
#
_symmetry.space_group_name_H-M   'P 1'
#
loop_
_entity.id
_entity.type
_entity.pdbx_description
1 polymer ?
#
loop_
_entity_poly.entity_id
_entity_poly.type
_entity_poly.pdbx_seq_one_letter_code
_entity_poly.pdbx_strand_id
1 'polypeptide(L)'
;MGMSDPPLPLPVGAAFVGAYVPYLERTLSRLGLPVTDRVTRAMTDGEKWLAIRLAEIDSGSPQALRRGPLEIFQEAMRFPTAALEADGVAPALRDAVEESALSGDIYGLAPASSRDLGDSVLAIHIKWGVARVKALSVKPAHTLSELAVIPRAAVAEPDPLVRETLKVALEHAGYATTLWRNPAEAETSAGTQVVHVAVIGAGHPVVDDLLEVCTREDIPGIVVCDVADDFAQARYLSLGAFRVVGRDAFIVGAATLLPRRA
;
A
#
# COMPACT_ATOMS: atom_id res chain seq x y z
N MET A 1 20.10 14.88 -9.75
CA MET A 1 19.07 15.72 -9.10
C MET A 1 17.86 14.81 -8.92
N GLY A 2 17.54 14.43 -7.69
CA GLY A 2 16.55 13.38 -7.40
C GLY A 2 15.16 13.78 -7.87
N MET A 3 14.51 12.89 -8.62
CA MET A 3 13.08 13.01 -8.91
C MET A 3 12.34 12.77 -7.60
N SER A 4 11.88 13.85 -6.96
CA SER A 4 10.99 13.76 -5.81
C SER A 4 9.65 13.19 -6.29
N ASP A 5 9.17 12.12 -5.64
CA ASP A 5 7.84 11.59 -5.92
C ASP A 5 6.78 12.68 -5.74
N PRO A 6 5.74 12.71 -6.59
CA PRO A 6 4.67 13.67 -6.44
C PRO A 6 3.96 13.50 -5.08
N PRO A 7 3.56 14.60 -4.43
CA PRO A 7 2.81 14.55 -3.17
C PRO A 7 1.45 13.86 -3.38
N LEU A 8 0.84 13.42 -2.28
CA LEU A 8 -0.49 12.81 -2.36
C LEU A 8 -1.53 13.82 -2.86
N PRO A 9 -2.45 13.41 -3.76
CA PRO A 9 -3.41 14.32 -4.38
C PRO A 9 -4.47 14.87 -3.41
N LEU A 10 -4.51 14.36 -2.18
CA LEU A 10 -5.50 14.73 -1.17
C LEU A 10 -4.78 15.20 0.11
N PRO A 11 -4.60 16.51 0.29
CA PRO A 11 -4.05 17.05 1.53
C PRO A 11 -5.01 16.78 2.69
N VAL A 12 -4.45 16.36 3.81
CA VAL A 12 -5.16 16.00 5.04
C VAL A 12 -4.94 17.02 6.16
N GLY A 13 -3.91 17.87 6.03
CA GLY A 13 -3.47 18.75 7.09
C GLY A 13 -4.52 19.74 7.57
N ALA A 14 -5.17 20.46 6.67
CA ALA A 14 -6.17 21.46 7.03
C ALA A 14 -7.33 20.87 7.88
N ALA A 15 -7.77 19.65 7.56
CA ALA A 15 -8.86 18.99 8.28
C ALA A 15 -8.45 18.59 9.71
N PHE A 16 -7.23 18.05 9.87
CA PHE A 16 -6.72 17.66 11.18
C PHE A 16 -6.36 18.87 12.04
N VAL A 17 -5.76 19.91 11.47
CA VAL A 17 -5.47 21.17 12.18
C VAL A 17 -6.77 21.80 12.67
N GLY A 18 -7.77 21.94 11.78
CA GLY A 18 -9.08 22.51 12.16
C GLY A 18 -9.83 21.71 13.22
N ALA A 19 -9.51 20.42 13.40
CA ALA A 19 -10.10 19.59 14.43
C ALA A 19 -9.38 19.69 15.79
N TYR A 20 -8.16 20.21 15.85
CA TYR A 20 -7.28 20.14 17.02
C TYR A 20 -7.84 20.85 18.25
N VAL A 21 -8.06 22.16 18.16
CA VAL A 21 -8.58 22.96 19.28
C VAL A 21 -9.98 22.50 19.71
N PRO A 22 -10.97 22.33 18.81
CA PRO A 22 -12.31 21.87 19.20
C PRO A 22 -12.31 20.49 19.87
N TYR A 23 -11.42 19.60 19.45
CA TYR A 23 -11.27 18.29 20.08
C TYR A 23 -10.70 18.42 21.51
N LEU A 24 -9.64 19.20 21.69
CA LEU A 24 -9.02 19.40 23.00
C LEU A 24 -9.96 20.09 23.99
N GLU A 25 -10.69 21.11 23.57
CA GLU A 25 -11.68 21.78 24.43
C GLU A 25 -12.74 20.80 24.94
N ARG A 26 -13.29 19.98 24.05
CA ARG A 26 -14.26 18.92 24.43
C ARG A 26 -13.63 17.89 25.36
N THR A 27 -12.40 17.47 25.09
CA THR A 27 -11.70 16.45 25.88
C THR A 27 -11.33 16.96 27.26
N LEU A 28 -10.76 18.16 27.39
CA LEU A 28 -10.44 18.78 28.67
C LEU A 28 -11.71 18.99 29.50
N SER A 29 -12.79 19.48 28.89
CA SER A 29 -14.08 19.64 29.56
C SER A 29 -14.66 18.30 30.03
N ARG A 30 -14.63 17.26 29.18
CA ARG A 30 -15.10 15.90 29.52
C ARG A 30 -14.31 15.28 30.66
N LEU A 31 -13.00 15.53 30.73
CA LEU A 31 -12.11 15.01 31.77
C LEU A 31 -12.08 15.89 33.03
N GLY A 32 -12.75 17.04 33.03
CA GLY A 32 -12.71 17.99 34.14
C GLY A 32 -11.33 18.62 34.38
N LEU A 33 -10.50 18.70 33.34
CA LEU A 33 -9.15 19.24 33.42
C LEU A 33 -9.18 20.78 33.27
N PRO A 34 -8.32 21.52 34.01
CA PRO A 34 -8.35 22.97 34.00
C PRO A 34 -7.82 23.55 32.68
N VAL A 35 -8.49 24.58 32.17
CA VAL A 35 -8.05 25.37 31.00
C VAL A 35 -7.44 26.67 31.48
N THR A 36 -6.18 26.62 31.94
CA THR A 36 -5.43 27.82 32.36
C THR A 36 -4.90 28.59 31.15
N ASP A 37 -4.37 29.81 31.36
CA ASP A 37 -3.65 30.54 30.32
C ASP A 37 -2.44 29.76 29.78
N ARG A 38 -1.79 28.93 30.63
CA ARG A 38 -0.68 28.07 30.21
C ARG A 38 -1.18 26.98 29.26
N VAL A 39 -2.26 26.29 29.64
CA VAL A 39 -2.86 25.25 28.79
C VAL A 39 -3.34 25.84 27.47
N THR A 40 -3.98 27.00 27.48
CA THR A 40 -4.44 27.71 26.27
C THR A 40 -3.27 28.05 25.32
N ARG A 41 -2.16 28.56 25.86
CA ARG A 41 -0.93 28.80 25.09
C ARG A 41 -0.36 27.50 24.52
N ALA A 42 -0.31 26.45 25.32
CA ALA A 42 0.20 25.15 24.89
C ALA A 42 -0.67 24.50 23.80
N MET A 43 -1.99 24.67 23.84
CA MET A 43 -2.88 24.27 22.75
C MET A 43 -2.54 25.03 21.46
N THR A 44 -2.32 26.34 21.55
CA THR A 44 -1.93 27.15 20.39
C THR A 44 -0.58 26.71 19.82
N ASP A 45 0.40 26.40 20.68
CA ASP A 45 1.72 25.93 20.26
C ASP A 45 1.65 24.52 19.64
N GLY A 46 0.83 23.64 20.21
CA GLY A 46 0.55 22.31 19.68
C GLY A 46 -0.13 22.36 18.31
N GLU A 47 -1.10 23.25 18.12
CA GLU A 47 -1.77 23.47 16.83
C GLU A 47 -0.77 23.95 15.76
N LYS A 48 0.07 24.95 16.08
CA LYS A 48 1.11 25.44 15.16
C LYS A 48 2.09 24.33 14.78
N TRP A 49 2.54 23.55 15.76
CA TRP A 49 3.44 22.44 15.51
C TRP A 49 2.78 21.37 14.64
N LEU A 50 1.52 21.03 14.92
CA LEU A 50 0.74 20.08 14.15
C LEU A 50 0.57 20.54 12.69
N ALA A 51 0.28 21.83 12.49
CA ALA A 51 0.15 22.42 11.16
C ALA A 51 1.45 22.29 10.34
N ILE A 52 2.61 22.56 10.95
CA ILE A 52 3.91 22.39 10.30
C ILE A 52 4.13 20.93 9.90
N ARG A 53 3.88 19.98 10.81
CA ARG A 53 4.11 18.55 10.55
C ARG A 53 3.14 17.95 9.54
N LEU A 54 1.89 18.40 9.53
CA LEU A 54 0.94 17.94 8.53
C LEU A 54 1.17 18.59 7.17
N ALA A 55 1.74 19.80 7.11
CA ALA A 55 2.22 20.35 5.85
C ALA A 55 3.38 19.50 5.26
N GLU A 56 4.26 18.94 6.10
CA GLU A 56 5.28 17.98 5.67
C GLU A 56 4.66 16.67 5.14
N ILE A 57 3.55 16.21 5.72
CA ILE A 57 2.79 15.05 5.21
C ILE A 57 2.18 15.36 3.84
N ASP A 58 1.52 16.51 3.72
CA ASP A 58 0.81 16.92 2.50
C ASP A 58 1.74 17.17 1.32
N SER A 59 2.97 17.62 1.59
CA SER A 59 4.01 17.89 0.58
C SER A 59 5.04 16.77 0.42
N GLY A 60 5.02 15.77 1.30
CA GLY A 60 6.00 14.70 1.34
C GLY A 60 5.78 13.61 0.29
N SER A 61 6.88 12.96 -0.10
CA SER A 61 6.83 11.72 -0.89
C SER A 61 6.19 10.60 -0.06
N PRO A 62 5.18 9.88 -0.59
CA PRO A 62 4.52 8.76 0.10
C PRO A 62 5.49 7.71 0.67
N GLN A 63 6.60 7.47 -0.03
CA GLN A 63 7.66 6.52 0.29
C GLN A 63 8.51 6.98 1.48
N ALA A 64 8.68 8.29 1.65
CA ALA A 64 9.44 8.87 2.75
C ALA A 64 8.62 9.01 4.05
N LEU A 65 7.28 8.99 3.94
CA LEU A 65 6.40 9.10 5.10
C LEU A 65 6.50 7.84 5.96
N ARG A 66 6.97 8.00 7.20
CA ARG A 66 6.98 6.91 8.20
C ARG A 66 5.75 6.90 9.10
N ARG A 67 5.13 8.07 9.28
CA ARG A 67 4.05 8.29 10.25
C ARG A 67 2.79 8.78 9.56
N GLY A 68 1.64 8.47 10.15
CA GLY A 68 0.34 8.91 9.66
C GLY A 68 -0.16 10.22 10.29
N PRO A 69 -1.19 10.87 9.71
CA PRO A 69 -1.80 12.09 10.27
C PRO A 69 -2.28 11.93 11.71
N LEU A 70 -2.90 10.77 12.03
CA LEU A 70 -3.38 10.49 13.38
C LEU A 70 -2.23 10.37 14.39
N GLU A 71 -1.13 9.71 14.02
CA GLU A 71 0.04 9.59 14.91
C GLU A 71 0.69 10.94 15.21
N ILE A 72 0.71 11.86 14.23
CA ILE A 72 1.23 13.21 14.41
C ILE A 72 0.28 14.03 15.30
N PHE A 73 -1.03 13.89 15.10
CA PHE A 73 -2.03 14.51 15.96
C PHE A 73 -1.92 14.04 17.41
N GLN A 74 -1.75 12.74 17.64
CA GLN A 74 -1.56 12.16 18.97
C GLN A 74 -0.28 12.70 19.63
N GLU A 75 0.82 12.85 18.87
CA GLU A 75 2.06 13.42 19.40
C GLU A 75 1.93 14.90 19.78
N ALA A 76 1.08 15.66 19.08
CA ALA A 76 0.78 17.04 19.43
C ALA A 76 0.11 17.17 20.82
N MET A 77 -0.35 16.07 21.44
CA MET A 77 -0.84 16.09 22.82
C MET A 77 0.26 16.34 23.85
N ARG A 78 1.54 16.18 23.51
CA ARG A 78 2.64 16.46 24.44
C ARG A 78 2.64 17.91 24.94
N PHE A 79 2.13 18.85 24.14
CA PHE A 79 2.08 20.27 24.51
C PHE A 79 1.09 20.53 25.65
N PRO A 80 -0.21 20.20 25.53
CA PRO A 80 -1.14 20.32 26.64
C PRO A 80 -0.77 19.41 27.82
N THR A 81 -0.22 18.21 27.58
CA THR A 81 0.29 17.34 28.66
C THR A 81 1.36 18.05 29.51
N ALA A 82 2.40 18.59 28.88
CA ALA A 82 3.46 19.30 29.60
C ALA A 82 2.94 20.54 30.35
N ALA A 83 1.91 21.20 29.82
CA ALA A 83 1.27 22.33 30.50
C ALA A 83 0.49 21.91 31.75
N LEU A 84 -0.27 20.81 31.67
CA LEU A 84 -1.00 20.24 32.80
C LEU A 84 -0.04 19.74 33.88
N GLU A 85 1.06 19.10 33.50
CA GLU A 85 2.11 18.67 34.44
C GLU A 85 2.74 19.87 35.16
N ALA A 86 3.06 20.94 34.40
CA ALA A 86 3.64 22.16 34.96
C ALA A 86 2.66 22.91 35.89
N ASP A 87 1.35 22.75 35.69
CA ASP A 87 0.32 23.26 36.59
C ASP A 87 0.02 22.32 37.76
N GLY A 88 0.74 21.18 37.88
CA GLY A 88 0.64 20.23 38.99
C GLY A 88 -0.64 19.38 38.97
N VAL A 89 -1.28 19.25 37.81
CA VAL A 89 -2.51 18.46 37.66
C VAL A 89 -2.19 16.97 37.77
N ALA A 90 -2.91 16.25 38.64
CA ALA A 90 -2.71 14.82 38.82
C ALA A 90 -3.07 14.04 37.53
N PRO A 91 -2.25 13.05 37.11
CA PRO A 91 -2.53 12.22 35.94
C PRO A 91 -3.89 11.51 36.02
N ALA A 92 -4.46 11.19 34.85
CA ALA A 92 -5.70 10.43 34.78
C ALA A 92 -5.45 8.97 35.17
N LEU A 93 -6.41 8.34 35.87
CA LEU A 93 -6.38 6.90 36.09
C LEU A 93 -6.77 6.20 34.78
N ARG A 94 -5.79 5.60 34.09
CA ARG A 94 -5.98 4.91 32.80
C ARG A 94 -5.99 3.40 33.03
N ASP A 95 -6.73 2.68 32.18
CA ASP A 95 -6.65 1.22 32.19
C ASP A 95 -5.37 0.73 31.47
N ALA A 96 -5.01 -0.53 31.72
CA ALA A 96 -3.76 -1.10 31.19
C ALA A 96 -3.72 -1.18 29.65
N VAL A 97 -4.88 -1.22 28.98
CA VAL A 97 -4.98 -1.29 27.52
C VAL A 97 -4.71 0.09 26.93
N GLU A 98 -5.31 1.13 27.50
CA GLU A 98 -5.08 2.52 27.11
C GLU A 98 -3.62 2.92 27.33
N GLU A 99 -3.05 2.60 28.49
CA GLU A 99 -1.68 2.91 28.85
C GLU A 99 -0.68 2.21 27.91
N SER A 100 -0.93 0.95 27.54
CA SER A 100 -0.09 0.23 26.58
C SER A 100 -0.20 0.80 25.15
N ALA A 101 -1.37 1.31 24.74
CA ALA A 101 -1.58 1.81 23.39
C ALA A 101 -0.90 3.16 23.16
N LEU A 102 -0.89 4.03 24.18
CA LEU A 102 -0.34 5.39 24.12
C LEU A 102 0.34 5.74 25.45
N SER A 103 1.51 5.15 25.69
CA SER A 103 2.23 5.28 26.97
C SER A 103 2.67 6.70 27.32
N GLY A 104 2.81 7.59 26.33
CA GLY A 104 3.13 9.01 26.55
C GLY A 104 1.94 9.91 26.90
N ASP A 105 0.70 9.39 26.83
CA ASP A 105 -0.52 10.18 27.02
C ASP A 105 -1.08 10.05 28.45
N ILE A 106 -0.34 10.54 29.44
CA ILE A 106 -0.66 10.34 30.87
C ILE A 106 -2.01 10.92 31.33
N TYR A 107 -2.62 11.80 30.53
CA TYR A 107 -3.93 12.41 30.82
C TYR A 107 -5.07 11.86 29.95
N GLY A 108 -4.79 10.94 29.01
CA GLY A 108 -5.81 10.41 28.10
C GLY A 108 -6.36 11.47 27.14
N LEU A 109 -5.51 12.39 26.68
CA LEU A 109 -5.90 13.47 25.77
C LEU A 109 -5.97 13.00 24.32
N ALA A 110 -5.16 12.03 23.93
CA ALA A 110 -4.98 11.63 22.55
C ALA A 110 -6.20 10.88 22.02
N PRO A 111 -6.66 11.18 20.79
CA PRO A 111 -7.77 10.44 20.19
C PRO A 111 -7.33 9.00 19.91
N ALA A 112 -8.21 8.04 20.19
CA ALA A 112 -7.97 6.64 19.84
C ALA A 112 -8.12 6.41 18.34
N SER A 113 -8.97 7.21 17.68
CA SER A 113 -9.22 7.13 16.25
C SER A 113 -9.55 8.48 15.63
N SER A 114 -9.42 8.60 14.29
CA SER A 114 -9.86 9.81 13.59
C SER A 114 -11.37 10.04 13.60
N ARG A 115 -12.17 9.04 14.01
CA ARG A 115 -13.61 9.24 14.24
C ARG A 115 -13.86 10.19 15.41
N ASP A 116 -12.98 10.19 16.41
CA ASP A 116 -13.09 11.07 17.59
C ASP A 116 -12.92 12.56 17.22
N LEU A 117 -12.33 12.81 16.05
CA LEU A 117 -12.15 14.14 15.46
C LEU A 117 -13.36 14.60 14.62
N GLY A 118 -14.28 13.69 14.30
CA GLY A 118 -15.49 13.93 13.51
C GLY A 118 -15.52 13.15 12.18
N ASP A 119 -16.73 12.88 11.68
CA ASP A 119 -16.96 12.04 10.49
C ASP A 119 -16.32 12.60 9.21
N SER A 120 -16.25 13.93 9.07
CA SER A 120 -15.58 14.58 7.94
C SER A 120 -14.07 14.31 7.95
N VAL A 121 -13.43 14.38 9.11
CA VAL A 121 -11.99 14.10 9.30
C VAL A 121 -11.72 12.62 9.04
N LEU A 122 -12.57 11.72 9.53
CA LEU A 122 -12.49 10.29 9.24
C LEU A 122 -12.54 10.00 7.74
N ALA A 123 -13.50 10.58 7.03
CA ALA A 123 -13.66 10.38 5.59
C ALA A 123 -12.42 10.85 4.81
N ILE A 124 -11.82 11.99 5.21
CA ILE A 124 -10.58 12.50 4.62
C ILE A 124 -9.41 11.57 4.93
N HIS A 125 -9.26 11.12 6.19
CA HIS A 125 -8.18 10.22 6.58
C HIS A 125 -8.22 8.89 5.83
N ILE A 126 -9.41 8.30 5.64
CA ILE A 126 -9.58 7.08 4.83
C ILE A 126 -9.15 7.33 3.38
N LYS A 127 -9.61 8.42 2.76
CA LYS A 127 -9.24 8.76 1.38
C LYS A 127 -7.74 8.98 1.23
N TRP A 128 -7.11 9.65 2.20
CA TRP A 128 -5.66 9.84 2.26
C TRP A 128 -4.93 8.50 2.37
N GLY A 129 -5.38 7.59 3.24
CA GLY A 129 -4.78 6.27 3.41
C GLY A 129 -4.86 5.43 2.13
N VAL A 130 -6.01 5.45 1.45
CA VAL A 130 -6.18 4.79 0.14
C VAL A 130 -5.24 5.40 -0.90
N ALA A 131 -5.13 6.74 -0.95
CA ALA A 131 -4.21 7.42 -1.87
C ALA A 131 -2.74 7.05 -1.60
N ARG A 132 -2.34 6.99 -0.32
CA ARG A 132 -0.99 6.57 0.08
C ARG A 132 -0.69 5.14 -0.31
N VAL A 133 -1.60 4.20 -0.02
CA VAL A 133 -1.44 2.79 -0.43
C VAL A 133 -1.31 2.68 -1.94
N LYS A 134 -2.15 3.39 -2.71
CA LYS A 134 -2.02 3.43 -4.18
C LYS A 134 -0.65 3.94 -4.61
N ALA A 135 -0.18 5.05 -4.04
CA ALA A 135 1.12 5.62 -4.39
C ALA A 135 2.30 4.72 -3.99
N LEU A 136 2.19 3.96 -2.89
CA LEU A 136 3.19 2.96 -2.48
C LEU A 136 3.11 1.68 -3.32
N SER A 137 1.92 1.36 -3.87
CA SER A 137 1.71 0.21 -4.76
C SER A 137 2.17 0.49 -6.19
N VAL A 138 2.36 1.77 -6.53
CA VAL A 138 3.12 2.18 -7.73
C VAL A 138 4.60 1.90 -7.42
N LYS A 139 5.08 0.71 -7.85
CA LYS A 139 6.53 0.39 -7.92
C LYS A 139 7.22 1.57 -8.64
N PRO A 140 8.48 1.93 -8.29
CA PRO A 140 9.19 2.99 -8.99
C PRO A 140 9.17 2.65 -10.47
N ALA A 141 8.49 3.52 -11.24
CA ALA A 141 8.63 3.51 -12.67
C ALA A 141 10.09 3.85 -12.92
N HIS A 142 10.90 2.82 -13.22
CA HIS A 142 12.08 3.05 -14.04
C HIS A 142 11.61 3.91 -15.20
N THR A 143 12.22 5.08 -15.34
CA THR A 143 11.88 6.15 -16.27
C THR A 143 11.69 5.57 -17.67
N LEU A 144 10.44 5.28 -18.04
CA LEU A 144 10.05 4.93 -19.39
C LEU A 144 9.06 5.99 -19.84
N SER A 145 9.65 6.97 -20.52
CA SER A 145 9.08 7.92 -21.48
C SER A 145 7.66 7.60 -21.95
N GLU A 146 6.85 8.67 -22.06
CA GLU A 146 5.47 8.78 -22.58
C GLU A 146 5.25 8.18 -24.00
N LEU A 147 5.48 6.88 -24.15
CA LEU A 147 4.99 6.04 -25.22
C LEU A 147 4.35 4.86 -24.49
N ALA A 148 3.05 4.63 -24.66
CA ALA A 148 2.31 3.57 -23.99
C ALA A 148 3.09 2.24 -24.02
N VAL A 149 3.77 1.90 -22.93
CA VAL A 149 4.53 0.65 -22.81
C VAL A 149 3.49 -0.45 -22.67
N ILE A 150 3.23 -1.15 -23.78
CA ILE A 150 2.37 -2.33 -23.77
C ILE A 150 3.05 -3.35 -22.85
N PRO A 151 2.42 -3.77 -21.73
CA PRO A 151 3.02 -4.71 -20.80
C PRO A 151 3.31 -6.03 -21.51
N ARG A 152 4.43 -6.68 -21.20
CA ARG A 152 4.81 -7.95 -21.85
C ARG A 152 4.45 -9.15 -21.01
N ALA A 153 3.84 -10.15 -21.65
CA ALA A 153 3.62 -11.47 -21.09
C ALA A 153 4.52 -12.48 -21.80
N ALA A 154 5.24 -13.29 -21.03
CA ALA A 154 5.93 -14.44 -21.58
C ALA A 154 4.97 -15.62 -21.71
N VAL A 155 5.06 -16.36 -22.81
CA VAL A 155 4.30 -17.57 -23.06
C VAL A 155 5.27 -18.73 -23.21
N ALA A 156 5.13 -19.75 -22.39
CA ALA A 156 5.91 -20.98 -22.45
C ALA A 156 4.96 -22.17 -22.63
N GLU A 157 4.64 -22.50 -23.88
CA GLU A 157 3.70 -23.58 -24.22
C GLU A 157 4.27 -24.37 -25.41
N PRO A 158 4.55 -25.69 -25.27
CA PRO A 158 5.13 -26.49 -26.34
C PRO A 158 4.18 -26.66 -27.54
N ASP A 159 2.88 -26.78 -27.33
CA ASP A 159 1.90 -26.95 -28.41
C ASP A 159 1.69 -25.63 -29.18
N PRO A 160 1.96 -25.56 -30.50
CA PRO A 160 1.83 -24.33 -31.26
C PRO A 160 0.41 -23.75 -31.30
N LEU A 161 -0.62 -24.60 -31.30
CA LEU A 161 -2.02 -24.18 -31.38
C LEU A 161 -2.48 -23.63 -30.04
N VAL A 162 -2.14 -24.32 -28.94
CA VAL A 162 -2.42 -23.82 -27.59
C VAL A 162 -1.67 -22.52 -27.34
N ARG A 163 -0.39 -22.45 -27.71
CA ARG A 163 0.44 -21.24 -27.60
C ARG A 163 -0.19 -20.05 -28.30
N GLU A 164 -0.66 -20.22 -29.54
CA GLU A 164 -1.29 -19.13 -30.28
C GLU A 164 -2.60 -18.68 -29.62
N THR A 165 -3.39 -19.63 -29.10
CA THR A 165 -4.61 -19.32 -28.37
C THR A 165 -4.34 -18.51 -27.10
N LEU A 166 -3.31 -18.88 -26.33
CA LEU A 166 -2.88 -18.14 -25.14
C LEU A 166 -2.36 -16.73 -25.50
N LYS A 167 -1.59 -16.61 -26.59
CA LYS A 167 -1.10 -15.33 -27.09
C LYS A 167 -2.25 -14.39 -27.43
N VAL A 168 -3.24 -14.85 -28.18
CA VAL A 168 -4.42 -14.06 -28.55
C VAL A 168 -5.20 -13.61 -27.30
N ALA A 169 -5.36 -14.49 -26.31
CA ALA A 169 -6.03 -14.13 -25.04
C ALA A 169 -5.26 -13.04 -24.27
N LEU A 170 -3.93 -13.11 -24.25
CA LEU A 170 -3.06 -12.11 -23.63
C LEU A 170 -3.07 -10.77 -24.38
N GLU A 171 -3.05 -10.81 -25.71
CA GLU A 171 -3.11 -9.62 -26.56
C GLU A 171 -4.46 -8.91 -26.42
N HIS A 172 -5.57 -9.65 -26.35
CA HIS A 172 -6.88 -9.09 -26.00
C HIS A 172 -6.93 -8.50 -24.59
N ALA A 173 -6.15 -9.03 -23.64
CA ALA A 173 -5.97 -8.45 -22.31
C ALA A 173 -5.00 -7.24 -22.30
N GLY A 174 -4.45 -6.87 -23.45
CA GLY A 174 -3.59 -5.71 -23.65
C GLY A 174 -2.12 -5.96 -23.34
N TYR A 175 -1.64 -7.21 -23.46
CA TYR A 175 -0.23 -7.56 -23.33
C TYR A 175 0.42 -7.80 -24.69
N ALA A 176 1.65 -7.36 -24.86
CA ALA A 176 2.53 -7.83 -25.92
C ALA A 176 3.11 -9.19 -25.51
N THR A 177 3.24 -10.12 -26.45
CA THR A 177 3.68 -11.49 -26.11
C THR A 177 5.16 -11.71 -26.47
N THR A 178 5.87 -12.44 -25.61
CA THR A 178 7.20 -12.99 -25.90
C THR A 178 7.17 -14.49 -25.64
N LEU A 179 8.02 -15.26 -26.32
CA LEU A 179 8.05 -16.72 -26.22
C LEU A 179 9.23 -17.15 -25.36
N TRP A 180 8.98 -18.04 -24.40
CA TRP A 180 10.00 -18.75 -23.64
C TRP A 180 9.97 -20.22 -24.01
N ARG A 181 11.05 -20.73 -24.60
CA ARG A 181 11.19 -22.15 -24.93
C ARG A 181 12.07 -22.90 -23.92
N ASN A 182 12.90 -22.18 -23.20
CA ASN A 182 13.88 -22.73 -22.26
C ASN A 182 14.23 -21.69 -21.18
N PRO A 183 14.87 -22.11 -20.08
CA PRO A 183 15.22 -21.20 -18.98
C PRO A 183 16.18 -20.08 -19.40
N ALA A 184 17.10 -20.32 -20.33
CA ALA A 184 18.03 -19.28 -20.79
C ALA A 184 17.32 -18.13 -21.53
N GLU A 185 16.30 -18.43 -22.34
CA GLU A 185 15.43 -17.42 -22.95
C GLU A 185 14.62 -16.66 -21.89
N ALA A 186 14.19 -17.34 -20.82
CA ALA A 186 13.47 -16.72 -19.71
C ALA A 186 14.37 -15.76 -18.93
N GLU A 187 15.58 -16.18 -18.57
CA GLU A 187 16.59 -15.36 -17.89
C GLU A 187 17.00 -14.14 -18.73
N THR A 188 17.25 -14.36 -20.03
CA THR A 188 17.57 -13.27 -20.96
C THR A 188 16.42 -12.28 -21.05
N SER A 189 15.20 -12.77 -21.16
CA SER A 189 14.02 -11.91 -21.22
C SER A 189 13.81 -11.15 -19.92
N ALA A 190 13.96 -11.80 -18.76
CA ALA A 190 13.86 -11.14 -17.46
C ALA A 190 14.90 -10.02 -17.28
N GLY A 191 16.13 -10.22 -17.76
CA GLY A 191 17.21 -9.24 -17.68
C GLY A 191 17.18 -8.12 -18.74
N THR A 192 16.49 -8.31 -19.87
CA THR A 192 16.50 -7.36 -21.02
C THR A 192 15.15 -6.79 -21.40
N GLN A 193 14.06 -7.44 -21.00
CA GLN A 193 12.67 -7.06 -21.28
C GLN A 193 11.88 -7.02 -19.98
N VAL A 194 11.05 -6.00 -19.78
CA VAL A 194 10.16 -5.96 -18.61
C VAL A 194 9.00 -6.94 -18.83
N VAL A 195 9.20 -8.20 -18.48
CA VAL A 195 8.16 -9.25 -18.45
C VAL A 195 7.35 -9.08 -17.17
N HIS A 196 6.04 -8.87 -17.32
CA HIS A 196 5.15 -8.58 -16.21
C HIS A 196 4.47 -9.84 -15.64
N VAL A 197 4.40 -10.89 -16.45
CA VAL A 197 3.76 -12.17 -16.11
C VAL A 197 4.27 -13.24 -17.07
N ALA A 198 4.44 -14.45 -16.56
CA ALA A 198 4.74 -15.63 -17.37
C ALA A 198 3.54 -16.59 -17.35
N VAL A 199 3.09 -17.01 -18.53
CA VAL A 199 2.03 -18.01 -18.72
C VAL A 199 2.68 -19.29 -19.21
N ILE A 200 2.71 -20.31 -18.37
CA ILE A 200 3.47 -21.53 -18.58
C ILE A 200 2.50 -22.71 -18.68
N GLY A 201 2.53 -23.46 -19.78
CA GLY A 201 1.77 -24.68 -19.94
C GLY A 201 2.28 -25.77 -18.99
N ALA A 202 1.39 -26.45 -18.29
CA ALA A 202 1.75 -27.55 -17.38
C ALA A 202 2.50 -28.69 -18.08
N GLY A 203 2.25 -28.88 -19.38
CA GLY A 203 2.95 -29.85 -20.23
C GLY A 203 4.31 -29.39 -20.76
N HIS A 204 4.78 -28.19 -20.40
CA HIS A 204 6.08 -27.71 -20.83
C HIS A 204 7.20 -28.55 -20.17
N PRO A 205 8.17 -29.09 -20.93
CA PRO A 205 9.15 -30.06 -20.40
C PRO A 205 10.08 -29.50 -19.32
N VAL A 206 10.19 -28.17 -19.24
CA VAL A 206 11.03 -27.44 -18.28
C VAL A 206 10.20 -26.47 -17.43
N VAL A 207 8.95 -26.82 -17.13
CA VAL A 207 8.04 -25.99 -16.32
C VAL A 207 8.63 -25.66 -14.94
N ASP A 208 9.29 -26.62 -14.29
CA ASP A 208 9.87 -26.44 -12.95
C ASP A 208 11.01 -25.39 -13.00
N ASP A 209 11.92 -25.49 -13.98
CA ASP A 209 13.01 -24.53 -14.17
C ASP A 209 12.50 -23.12 -14.52
N LEU A 210 11.44 -23.02 -15.33
CA LEU A 210 10.82 -21.74 -15.67
C LEU A 210 10.17 -21.06 -14.46
N LEU A 211 9.57 -21.84 -13.55
CA LEU A 211 9.01 -21.34 -12.29
C LEU A 211 10.12 -20.90 -11.32
N GLU A 212 11.27 -21.58 -11.33
CA GLU A 212 12.45 -21.14 -10.57
C GLU A 212 12.93 -19.76 -11.05
N VAL A 213 13.04 -19.56 -12.37
CA VAL A 213 13.36 -18.24 -12.94
C VAL A 213 12.31 -17.20 -12.53
N CYS A 214 11.03 -17.52 -12.62
CA CYS A 214 9.95 -16.60 -12.21
C CYS A 214 10.08 -16.19 -10.75
N THR A 215 10.34 -17.15 -9.85
CA THR A 215 10.48 -16.90 -8.41
C THR A 215 11.71 -16.05 -8.12
N ARG A 216 12.84 -16.34 -8.77
CA ARG A 216 14.10 -15.62 -8.58
C ARG A 216 14.00 -14.16 -9.05
N GLU A 217 13.29 -13.91 -10.14
CA GLU A 217 13.18 -12.60 -10.78
C GLU A 217 11.92 -11.81 -10.36
N ASP A 218 11.15 -12.28 -9.35
CA ASP A 218 9.89 -11.68 -8.90
C ASP A 218 8.84 -11.50 -10.03
N ILE A 219 8.79 -12.46 -10.96
CA ILE A 219 7.82 -12.50 -12.06
C ILE A 219 6.66 -13.43 -11.67
N PRO A 220 5.39 -12.98 -11.69
CA PRO A 220 4.25 -13.85 -11.44
C PRO A 220 4.14 -14.96 -12.50
N GLY A 221 4.40 -16.21 -12.11
CA GLY A 221 4.22 -17.39 -12.96
C GLY A 221 2.82 -17.98 -12.84
N ILE A 222 2.04 -17.98 -13.92
CA ILE A 222 0.72 -18.62 -14.01
C ILE A 222 0.87 -19.93 -14.78
N VAL A 223 0.56 -21.04 -14.13
CA VAL A 223 0.53 -22.35 -14.78
C VAL A 223 -0.84 -22.63 -15.37
N VAL A 224 -0.88 -22.94 -16.66
CA VAL A 224 -2.11 -23.29 -17.40
C VAL A 224 -2.15 -24.80 -17.63
N CYS A 225 -3.17 -25.45 -17.10
CA CYS A 225 -3.40 -26.89 -17.21
C CYS A 225 -4.60 -27.17 -18.12
N ASP A 226 -4.70 -28.37 -18.70
CA ASP A 226 -5.96 -28.85 -19.29
C ASP A 226 -7.07 -28.90 -18.21
N VAL A 227 -6.74 -29.48 -17.05
CA VAL A 227 -7.59 -29.53 -15.86
C VAL A 227 -6.75 -29.08 -14.66
N ALA A 228 -7.21 -28.06 -13.93
CA ALA A 228 -6.55 -27.55 -12.73
C ALA A 228 -7.16 -28.18 -11.46
N ASP A 229 -6.91 -29.48 -11.27
CA ASP A 229 -7.33 -30.22 -10.09
C ASP A 229 -6.47 -29.91 -8.85
N ASP A 230 -6.87 -30.43 -7.69
CA ASP A 230 -6.19 -30.19 -6.41
C ASP A 230 -4.72 -30.66 -6.44
N PHE A 231 -4.41 -31.69 -7.23
CA PHE A 231 -3.05 -32.21 -7.36
C PHE A 231 -2.17 -31.25 -8.16
N ALA A 232 -2.65 -30.75 -9.30
CA ALA A 232 -1.96 -29.73 -10.09
C ALA A 232 -1.77 -28.44 -9.29
N GLN A 233 -2.79 -28.00 -8.55
CA GLN A 233 -2.68 -26.84 -7.67
C GLN A 233 -1.59 -27.04 -6.61
N ALA A 234 -1.63 -28.14 -5.86
CA ALA A 234 -0.65 -28.42 -4.82
C ALA A 234 0.78 -28.49 -5.37
N ARG A 235 0.99 -29.15 -6.52
CA ARG A 235 2.31 -29.25 -7.16
C ARG A 235 2.87 -27.88 -7.53
N TYR A 236 2.18 -27.14 -8.38
CA TYR A 236 2.79 -25.96 -8.98
C TYR A 236 2.85 -24.77 -8.02
N LEU A 237 1.90 -24.65 -7.08
CA LEU A 237 2.02 -23.65 -6.02
C LEU A 237 3.24 -23.92 -5.13
N SER A 238 3.55 -25.19 -4.82
CA SER A 238 4.77 -25.54 -4.05
C SER A 238 6.07 -25.22 -4.78
N LEU A 239 6.02 -25.12 -6.12
CA LEU A 239 7.14 -24.75 -6.99
C LEU A 239 7.24 -23.24 -7.25
N GLY A 240 6.40 -22.42 -6.60
CA GLY A 240 6.45 -20.97 -6.74
C GLY A 240 5.52 -20.39 -7.81
N ALA A 241 4.60 -21.17 -8.36
CA ALA A 241 3.55 -20.60 -9.21
C ALA A 241 2.70 -19.59 -8.42
N PHE A 242 2.45 -18.43 -9.02
CA PHE A 242 1.53 -17.44 -8.50
C PHE A 242 0.07 -17.93 -8.55
N ARG A 243 -0.26 -18.70 -9.59
CA ARG A 243 -1.58 -19.31 -9.76
C ARG A 243 -1.52 -20.51 -10.69
N VAL A 244 -2.46 -21.43 -10.50
CA VAL A 244 -2.74 -22.55 -11.42
C VAL A 244 -4.16 -22.40 -11.94
N VAL A 245 -4.36 -22.49 -13.25
CA VAL A 245 -5.66 -22.27 -13.90
C VAL A 245 -5.90 -23.28 -15.01
N GLY A 246 -7.18 -23.64 -15.21
CA GLY A 246 -7.57 -24.42 -16.39
C GLY A 246 -7.49 -23.58 -17.67
N ARG A 247 -7.13 -24.20 -18.80
CA ARG A 247 -6.93 -23.54 -20.09
C ARG A 247 -8.15 -22.77 -20.55
N ASP A 248 -9.32 -23.39 -20.53
CA ASP A 248 -10.57 -22.75 -20.97
C ASP A 248 -10.94 -21.56 -20.07
N ALA A 249 -10.75 -21.72 -18.76
CA ALA A 249 -10.96 -20.63 -17.80
C ALA A 249 -9.98 -19.47 -18.03
N PHE A 250 -8.73 -19.76 -18.39
CA PHE A 250 -7.76 -18.73 -18.74
C PHE A 250 -8.14 -18.00 -20.03
N ILE A 251 -8.51 -18.71 -21.09
CA ILE A 251 -8.87 -18.11 -22.39
C ILE A 251 -10.06 -17.17 -22.23
N VAL A 252 -11.10 -17.58 -21.49
CA VAL A 252 -12.30 -16.77 -21.26
C VAL A 252 -12.03 -15.63 -20.26
N GLY A 253 -11.18 -15.86 -19.26
CA GLY A 253 -11.01 -15.00 -18.09
C GLY A 253 -9.71 -14.22 -18.00
N ALA A 254 -8.83 -14.25 -19.01
CA ALA A 254 -7.45 -13.75 -18.94
C ALA A 254 -7.35 -12.35 -18.30
N ALA A 255 -8.17 -11.38 -18.74
CA ALA A 255 -8.17 -10.01 -18.21
C ALA A 255 -8.42 -9.90 -16.68
N THR A 256 -9.07 -10.90 -16.08
CA THR A 256 -9.37 -10.96 -14.64
C THR A 256 -8.42 -11.84 -13.85
N LEU A 257 -7.72 -12.75 -14.53
CA LEU A 257 -6.79 -13.72 -13.94
C LEU A 257 -5.36 -13.22 -13.92
N LEU A 258 -5.03 -12.28 -14.80
CA LEU A 258 -3.74 -11.60 -14.83
C LEU A 258 -3.63 -10.62 -13.65
N PRO A 259 -2.41 -10.38 -13.13
CA PRO A 259 -2.19 -9.39 -12.08
C PRO A 259 -2.79 -8.04 -12.47
N ARG A 260 -3.60 -7.44 -11.57
CA ARG A 260 -4.20 -6.13 -11.84
C ARG A 260 -3.11 -5.09 -12.01
N ARG A 261 -3.24 -4.28 -13.06
CA ARG A 261 -2.38 -3.11 -13.34
C ARG A 261 -2.33 -2.22 -12.10
N ALA A 262 -1.13 -2.06 -11.53
CA ALA A 262 -0.83 -0.97 -10.60
C ALA A 262 -0.61 0.32 -11.42
#